data_AF-A0A3R9QTQ3-F1
#
_entry.id   AF-A0A3R9QTQ3-F1
#
_cell.length_a   1.000
_cell.length_b   1.000
_cell.length_c   1.000
_cell.angle_alpha   90.00
_cell.angle_beta   90.00
_cell.angle_gamma   90.00
#
_symmetry.space_group_name_H-M   'P 1'
#
loop_
_entity.id
_entity.type
_entity.pdbx_description
1 polymer ?
#
loop_
_entity_poly.entity_id
_entity_poly.type
_entity_poly.pdbx_seq_one_letter_code
_entity_poly.pdbx_strand_id
1 'polypeptide(L)' 'MERWMEEDEEAREIRRKHADWKFIEEQPEPLRSALKCFVELGDLYLAAKIAEMGIDEFNQLRIRAKIPIVI' A
#
# COMPACT_ATOMS: atom_id res chain seq x y z
N MET A 1 26.32 -3.13 1.03
CA MET A 1 25.12 -2.61 1.72
C MET A 1 24.02 -2.22 0.72
N GLU A 2 24.18 -2.57 -0.57
CA GLU A 2 23.32 -2.11 -1.68
C GLU A 2 22.10 -3.00 -1.96
N ARG A 3 22.19 -4.33 -1.73
CA ARG A 3 21.10 -5.27 -2.04
C ARG A 3 19.75 -4.90 -1.41
N TRP A 4 19.74 -4.42 -0.18
CA TRP A 4 18.50 -4.06 0.53
C TRP A 4 17.75 -2.89 -0.09
N MET A 5 18.46 -1.95 -0.76
CA MET A 5 17.79 -0.82 -1.42
C MET A 5 17.21 -1.23 -2.77
N GLU A 6 17.86 -2.15 -3.48
CA GLU A 6 17.35 -2.71 -4.74
C GLU A 6 16.09 -3.56 -4.49
N GLU A 7 16.09 -4.41 -3.45
CA GLU A 7 14.95 -5.23 -3.06
C GLU A 7 13.73 -4.38 -2.66
N ASP A 8 13.93 -3.23 -2.00
CA ASP A 8 12.86 -2.29 -1.63
C ASP A 8 12.25 -1.57 -2.86
N GLU A 9 13.10 -1.20 -3.83
CA GLU A 9 12.66 -0.57 -5.08
C GLU A 9 11.84 -1.55 -5.94
N GLU A 10 12.31 -2.80 -6.08
CA GLU A 10 11.57 -3.84 -6.81
C GLU A 10 10.21 -4.12 -6.15
N ALA A 11 10.17 -4.21 -4.82
CA ALA A 11 8.94 -4.39 -4.07
C ALA A 11 7.96 -3.21 -4.27
N ARG A 12 8.47 -1.97 -4.32
CA ARG A 12 7.68 -0.76 -4.62
C ARG A 12 7.14 -0.80 -6.04
N GLU A 13 7.97 -1.15 -7.02
CA GLU A 13 7.56 -1.27 -8.42
C GLU A 13 6.47 -2.32 -8.61
N ILE A 14 6.59 -3.49 -7.95
CA ILE A 14 5.57 -4.54 -8.00
C ILE A 14 4.25 -4.02 -7.45
N ARG A 15 4.24 -3.34 -6.29
CA ARG A 15 3.03 -2.75 -5.71
C ARG A 15 2.42 -1.71 -6.64
N ARG A 16 3.23 -0.81 -7.19
CA ARG A 16 2.78 0.24 -8.12
C ARG A 16 2.20 -0.32 -9.42
N LYS A 17 2.76 -1.40 -9.96
CA LYS A 17 2.28 -2.05 -11.19
C LYS A 17 0.96 -2.80 -11.00
N HIS A 18 0.75 -3.43 -9.84
CA HIS A 18 -0.43 -4.24 -9.56
C HIS A 18 -1.58 -3.47 -8.92
N ALA A 19 -1.28 -2.36 -8.25
CA ALA A 19 -2.28 -1.53 -7.59
C ALA A 19 -3.37 -1.06 -8.57
N ASP A 20 -4.62 -1.22 -8.14
CA ASP A 20 -5.78 -0.69 -8.84
C ASP A 20 -5.89 0.82 -8.56
N TRP A 21 -5.12 1.60 -9.32
CA TRP A 21 -5.07 3.06 -9.18
C TRP A 21 -6.44 3.72 -9.32
N LYS A 22 -7.32 3.17 -10.16
CA LYS A 22 -8.68 3.68 -10.30
C LYS A 22 -9.45 3.53 -8.98
N PHE A 23 -9.41 2.33 -8.39
CA PHE A 23 -10.03 2.10 -7.08
C PHE A 23 -9.44 3.01 -5.99
N ILE A 24 -8.12 3.19 -5.97
CA ILE A 24 -7.43 4.06 -5.00
C ILE A 24 -7.89 5.52 -5.14
N GLU A 25 -7.93 6.07 -6.35
CA GLU A 25 -8.36 7.46 -6.59
C GLU A 25 -9.85 7.70 -6.29
N GLU A 26 -10.68 6.66 -6.42
CA GLU A 26 -12.11 6.70 -6.08
C GLU A 26 -12.38 6.70 -4.57
N GLN A 27 -11.39 6.37 -3.72
CA GLN A 27 -11.58 6.36 -2.26
C GLN A 27 -11.61 7.79 -1.67
N PRO A 28 -12.41 8.02 -0.62
CA PRO A 28 -12.36 9.26 0.15
C PRO A 28 -11.04 9.37 0.95
N GLU A 29 -10.68 10.58 1.35
CA GLU A 29 -9.64 10.76 2.38
C GLU A 29 -10.18 10.30 3.75
N PRO A 30 -9.34 9.70 4.62
CA PRO A 30 -7.89 9.50 4.48
C PRO A 30 -7.48 8.19 3.75
N LEU A 31 -8.44 7.38 3.28
CA LEU A 31 -8.17 6.05 2.70
C LEU A 31 -7.31 6.11 1.45
N ARG A 32 -7.57 7.08 0.58
CA ARG A 32 -6.77 7.29 -0.65
C ARG A 32 -5.30 7.55 -0.30
N SER A 33 -5.03 8.47 0.61
CA SER A 33 -3.67 8.76 1.07
C SER A 33 -3.00 7.56 1.74
N ALA A 34 -3.75 6.81 2.56
CA ALA A 34 -3.25 5.61 3.20
C ALA A 34 -2.87 4.50 2.19
N LEU A 35 -3.70 4.25 1.17
CA LEU A 35 -3.41 3.28 0.13
C LEU A 35 -2.18 3.68 -0.70
N LYS A 36 -2.05 4.96 -1.06
CA LYS A 36 -0.84 5.48 -1.72
C LYS A 36 0.40 5.30 -0.85
N CYS A 37 0.30 5.60 0.44
CA CYS A 37 1.38 5.39 1.40
C CYS A 37 1.79 3.90 1.46
N PHE A 38 0.83 2.98 1.45
CA PHE A 38 1.12 1.55 1.40
C PHE A 38 1.77 1.11 0.08
N VAL A 39 1.40 1.71 -1.06
CA VAL A 39 2.07 1.43 -2.35
C VAL A 39 3.53 1.90 -2.35
N GLU A 40 3.85 3.01 -1.68
CA GLU A 40 5.20 3.55 -1.65
C GLU A 40 6.10 2.89 -0.59
N LEU A 41 5.57 2.67 0.62
CA LEU A 41 6.36 2.25 1.79
C LEU A 41 6.19 0.79 2.16
N GLY A 42 5.01 0.21 1.91
CA GLY A 42 4.75 -1.22 2.17
C GLY A 42 4.46 -1.51 3.64
N ASP A 43 4.42 -0.46 4.45
CA ASP A 43 4.10 -0.52 5.87
C ASP A 43 2.59 -0.52 6.08
N LEU A 44 2.06 -1.71 6.37
CA LEU A 44 0.64 -1.92 6.64
C LEU A 44 0.17 -1.20 7.91
N TYR A 45 1.03 -1.10 8.92
CA TYR A 45 0.70 -0.47 10.20
C TYR A 45 0.59 1.04 10.05
N LEU A 46 1.57 1.66 9.40
CA LEU A 46 1.55 3.09 9.12
C LEU A 46 0.35 3.47 8.27
N ALA A 47 0.06 2.69 7.23
CA ALA A 47 -1.06 2.96 6.34
C ALA A 47 -2.42 2.79 7.06
N ALA A 48 -2.60 1.74 7.87
CA ALA A 48 -3.80 1.56 8.68
C ALA A 48 -4.00 2.72 9.67
N LYS A 49 -2.92 3.22 10.28
CA LYS A 49 -2.94 4.37 11.18
C LYS A 49 -3.35 5.66 10.46
N ILE A 50 -2.85 5.89 9.24
CA ILE A 50 -3.27 7.04 8.40
C ILE A 50 -4.75 6.93 8.04
N ALA A 51 -5.22 5.71 7.73
CA ALA A 51 -6.61 5.43 7.43
C ALA A 51 -7.55 5.47 8.65
N GLU A 52 -7.01 5.71 9.86
CA GLU A 52 -7.73 5.70 11.14
C GLU A 52 -8.57 4.44 11.37
N MET A 53 -8.07 3.27 10.92
CA MET A 53 -8.77 1.99 11.02
C MET A 53 -7.88 0.85 11.51
N GLY A 54 -8.49 -0.30 11.79
CA GLY A 54 -7.75 -1.50 12.19
C GLY A 54 -6.84 -2.02 11.08
N ILE A 55 -5.72 -2.66 11.46
CA ILE A 55 -4.78 -3.29 10.51
C ILE A 55 -5.51 -4.33 9.65
N ASP A 56 -6.35 -5.17 10.24
CA ASP A 56 -7.15 -6.16 9.52
C ASP A 56 -8.13 -5.54 8.52
N GLU A 57 -8.76 -4.41 8.87
CA GLU A 57 -9.67 -3.68 7.98
C GLU A 57 -8.90 -3.08 6.80
N PHE A 58 -7.76 -2.45 7.07
CA PHE A 58 -6.89 -1.92 6.03
C PHE A 58 -6.32 -3.04 5.15
N ASN A 59 -6.04 -4.21 5.73
CA ASN A 59 -5.64 -5.39 5.02
C ASN A 59 -6.74 -5.81 4.01
N GLN A 60 -8.00 -5.83 4.40
CA GLN A 60 -9.09 -6.07 3.44
C GLN A 60 -9.15 -4.99 2.35
N LEU A 61 -8.93 -3.73 2.71
CA LEU A 61 -8.93 -2.62 1.76
C LEU A 61 -7.82 -2.75 0.71
N ARG A 62 -6.58 -3.11 1.10
CA ARG A 62 -5.49 -3.29 0.14
C ARG A 62 -5.75 -4.44 -0.85
N ILE A 63 -6.45 -5.51 -0.42
CA ILE A 63 -6.81 -6.63 -1.29
C ILE A 63 -7.79 -6.15 -2.36
N ARG A 64 -8.77 -5.33 -1.96
CA ARG A 64 -9.70 -4.71 -2.90
C ARG A 64 -8.99 -3.76 -3.87
N ALA A 65 -7.98 -3.04 -3.39
CA ALA A 65 -7.08 -2.22 -4.20
C ALA A 65 -6.03 -3.03 -4.99
N LYS A 66 -6.04 -4.36 -4.92
CA LYS A 66 -5.10 -5.28 -5.60
C LYS A 66 -3.62 -5.00 -5.30
N ILE A 67 -3.30 -4.45 -4.12
CA ILE A 67 -1.92 -4.16 -3.74
C ILE A 67 -1.32 -5.41 -3.08
N PRO A 68 -0.32 -6.07 -3.70
CA PRO A 68 0.31 -7.26 -3.13
C PRO A 68 1.19 -6.92 -1.91
N ILE A 69 1.32 -7.88 -0.98
CA ILE A 69 2.39 -7.85 0.02
C ILE A 69 3.61 -8.51 -0.63
N VAL A 70 4.71 -7.77 -0.69
CA VAL A 70 6.03 -8.27 -1.09
C VAL A 70 6.87 -8.31 0.18
N ILE A 71 7.50 -9.46 0.44
CA ILE A 71 8.29 -9.75 1.66
C ILE A 71 9.76 -9.79 1.27
#